data_AF-H7EL31-F1
#
_entry.id   AF-H7EL31-F1
#
_cell.length_a   1.000
_cell.length_b   1.000
_cell.length_c   1.000
_cell.angle_alpha   90.00
_cell.angle_beta   90.00
_cell.angle_gamma   90.00
#
_symmetry.space_group_name_H-M   'P 1'
#
loop_
_entity.id
_entity.type
_entity.pdbx_description
1 polymer ?
#
loop_
_entity_poly.entity_id
_entity_poly.type
_entity_poly.pdbx_seq_one_letter_code
_entity_poly.pdbx_strand_id
1 'polypeptide(L)'
;MRKFIFVLLLVFCALCAFAKEYRGMYVNSKEGLNIREEPNLKSAKLGALKYGEFVKVAGEGELVRIDGISARWTKIILDHDGNDAADDYNNYGWVFGGYLQDKCPMSESEILDYLKRLSKTEEDWLGTDYFPENRYREYMRGKVWECPVFKKVLPNYDCNYFEHETNKEVVAIRDCLVYWEPRAAAAYGALRFAKAGTKFKLWRVDDWGIDSQTKTLFPIYETDEHLLVRGIDVTGSDCVSRASDGKGGFHSLVYQPILEGISIDDVHNNVESADCSTTHGELEQYFNSNSVYERRWGSGGFNVNFAEHINPKGKRQAIRFMSKANRFKLLFPLNMKKPVPIVQELSFVGGTGRERHSMILMTIEPDGDGEQIGNYVYFNSESGSEGLGYCYFDDTNVYMYRYQSDDNGTVTSDGCYFEHQSEGDPYDFRVVENRSGEPKGKNNAGSFRKGKYCNPVCRLKLRKSPGLGGEKINTIEGGTLLQVLETGKEATIDGYKSNWVKVKAVNKERFVEGYEFTQSGWVFGAYLE
;
A
#
# COMPACT_ATOMS: atom_id res chain seq x y z
N MET A 1 44.57 -18.53 -38.88
CA MET A 1 43.35 -18.43 -38.06
C MET A 1 43.55 -17.76 -36.71
N ARG A 2 44.44 -18.23 -35.80
CA ARG A 2 44.65 -17.59 -34.47
C ARG A 2 44.96 -16.09 -34.48
N LYS A 3 45.80 -15.60 -35.41
CA LYS A 3 46.11 -14.17 -35.53
C LYS A 3 44.92 -13.32 -36.04
N PHE A 4 44.04 -13.91 -36.85
CA PHE A 4 42.86 -13.23 -37.38
C PHE A 4 41.77 -13.09 -36.32
N ILE A 5 41.58 -14.11 -35.47
CA ILE A 5 40.67 -14.07 -34.32
C ILE A 5 41.12 -13.01 -33.30
N PHE A 6 42.42 -12.88 -33.06
CA PHE A 6 42.96 -11.89 -32.12
C PHE A 6 42.78 -10.44 -32.61
N VAL A 7 42.94 -10.20 -33.92
CA VAL A 7 42.68 -8.88 -34.53
C VAL A 7 41.18 -8.58 -34.52
N LEU A 8 40.32 -9.55 -34.80
CA LEU A 8 38.87 -9.35 -34.71
C LEU A 8 38.43 -9.05 -33.28
N LEU A 9 39.01 -9.71 -32.27
CA LEU A 9 38.71 -9.47 -30.86
C LEU A 9 39.19 -8.09 -30.39
N LEU A 10 40.35 -7.63 -30.86
CA LEU A 10 40.86 -6.28 -30.55
C LEU A 10 40.05 -5.18 -31.25
N VAL A 11 39.59 -5.41 -32.49
CA VAL A 11 38.68 -4.49 -33.20
C VAL A 11 37.30 -4.50 -32.53
N PHE A 12 36.81 -5.65 -32.04
CA PHE A 12 35.56 -5.75 -31.29
C PHE A 12 35.67 -5.07 -29.92
N CYS A 13 36.75 -5.25 -29.17
CA CYS A 13 37.01 -4.54 -27.91
C CYS A 13 37.20 -3.03 -28.12
N ALA A 14 37.85 -2.61 -29.22
CA ALA A 14 37.97 -1.20 -29.57
C ALA A 14 36.61 -0.59 -29.96
N LEU A 15 35.77 -1.32 -30.71
CA LEU A 15 34.40 -0.89 -31.05
C LEU A 15 33.48 -0.83 -29.82
N CYS A 16 33.66 -1.73 -28.83
CA CYS A 16 32.96 -1.67 -27.56
C CYS A 16 33.41 -0.49 -26.67
N ALA A 17 34.61 0.07 -26.89
CA ALA A 17 35.16 1.17 -26.10
C ALA A 17 34.77 2.58 -26.59
N PHE A 18 33.98 2.69 -27.67
CA PHE A 18 33.53 3.98 -28.25
C PHE A 18 32.08 4.34 -27.91
N ALA A 19 31.52 3.84 -26.82
CA ALA A 19 30.36 4.50 -26.22
C ALA A 19 30.85 5.84 -25.64
N LYS A 20 30.53 6.95 -26.33
CA LYS A 20 30.89 8.30 -25.88
C LYS A 20 30.12 8.62 -24.60
N GLU A 21 30.77 8.48 -23.46
CA GLU A 21 30.23 8.86 -22.16
C GLU A 21 30.25 10.39 -22.06
N TYR A 22 29.07 10.99 -21.99
CA TYR A 22 28.90 12.44 -21.90
C TYR A 22 28.77 12.82 -20.44
N ARG A 23 29.55 13.82 -19.98
CA ARG A 23 29.42 14.35 -18.64
C ARG A 23 28.06 15.02 -18.44
N GLY A 24 27.38 14.68 -17.36
CA GLY A 24 26.15 15.33 -16.92
C GLY A 24 26.34 16.60 -16.10
N MET A 25 25.47 17.60 -16.27
CA MET A 25 25.40 18.78 -15.38
C MET A 25 23.95 19.24 -15.16
N TYR A 26 23.71 19.97 -14.07
CA TYR A 26 22.42 20.53 -13.71
C TYR A 26 22.40 22.05 -13.76
N VAL A 27 21.28 22.62 -14.18
CA VAL A 27 21.06 24.07 -14.18
C VAL A 27 20.89 24.59 -12.75
N ASN A 28 21.78 25.48 -12.32
CA ASN A 28 21.77 26.11 -10.99
C ASN A 28 21.16 27.54 -10.99
N SER A 29 20.63 28.01 -12.11
CA SER A 29 19.94 29.29 -12.18
C SER A 29 18.47 29.14 -11.78
N LYS A 30 18.03 29.84 -10.73
CA LYS A 30 16.62 29.81 -10.26
C LYS A 30 15.62 30.33 -11.29
N GLU A 31 16.07 31.22 -12.18
CA GLU A 31 15.24 31.77 -13.27
C GLU A 31 15.26 30.88 -14.53
N GLY A 32 15.99 29.77 -14.50
CA GLY A 32 16.28 28.95 -15.67
C GLY A 32 17.47 29.49 -16.48
N LEU A 33 17.76 28.84 -17.60
CA LEU A 33 18.94 29.13 -18.42
C LEU A 33 18.58 29.11 -19.90
N ASN A 34 18.86 30.21 -20.61
CA ASN A 34 18.56 30.31 -22.03
C ASN A 34 19.54 29.48 -22.86
N ILE A 35 19.00 28.68 -23.77
CA ILE A 35 19.75 27.92 -24.77
C ILE A 35 19.96 28.80 -26.00
N ARG A 36 21.18 28.81 -26.51
CA ARG A 36 21.65 29.68 -27.59
C ARG A 36 22.20 28.88 -28.77
N GLU A 37 22.05 29.41 -29.98
CA GLU A 37 22.59 28.78 -31.19
C GLU A 37 24.12 28.83 -31.25
N GLU A 38 24.70 29.92 -30.76
CA GLU A 38 26.15 30.14 -30.68
C GLU A 38 26.54 30.56 -29.25
N PRO A 39 27.81 30.37 -28.83
CA PRO A 39 28.32 30.68 -27.49
C PRO A 39 28.49 32.18 -27.25
N ASN A 40 27.43 32.96 -27.39
CA ASN A 40 27.39 34.39 -27.09
C ASN A 40 25.98 34.87 -26.74
N LEU A 41 25.86 35.99 -26.03
CA LEU A 41 24.56 36.52 -25.57
C LEU A 41 23.69 37.12 -26.68
N LYS A 42 24.26 37.41 -27.85
CA LYS A 42 23.58 38.06 -28.98
C LYS A 42 22.97 37.04 -29.95
N SER A 43 23.37 35.77 -29.88
CA SER A 43 22.88 34.72 -30.75
C SER A 43 21.41 34.39 -30.49
N ALA A 44 20.77 33.77 -31.48
CA ALA A 44 19.37 33.38 -31.39
C ALA A 44 19.14 32.48 -30.16
N LYS A 45 18.04 32.75 -29.47
CA LYS A 45 17.57 31.89 -28.38
C LYS A 45 16.84 30.70 -28.99
N LEU A 46 17.37 29.50 -28.77
CA LEU A 46 16.75 28.24 -29.21
C LEU A 46 15.67 27.77 -28.23
N GLY A 47 15.85 28.04 -26.94
CA GLY A 47 14.97 27.56 -25.89
C GLY A 47 15.38 28.05 -24.51
N ALA A 48 14.81 27.46 -23.47
CA ALA A 48 15.20 27.70 -22.09
C ALA A 48 15.08 26.43 -21.26
N LEU A 49 16.11 26.17 -20.47
CA LEU A 49 16.15 25.13 -19.45
C LEU A 49 15.62 25.68 -18.14
N LYS A 50 15.07 24.80 -17.30
CA LYS A 50 14.53 25.15 -15.99
C LYS A 50 15.60 24.99 -14.91
N TYR A 51 15.38 25.63 -13.75
CA TYR A 51 16.19 25.38 -12.57
C TYR A 51 16.17 23.89 -12.22
N GLY A 52 17.34 23.32 -12.00
CA GLY A 52 17.59 21.92 -11.70
C GLY A 52 17.74 21.01 -12.92
N GLU A 53 17.36 21.44 -14.11
CA GLU A 53 17.26 20.55 -15.28
C GLU A 53 18.63 19.97 -15.64
N PHE A 54 18.70 18.67 -15.94
CA PHE A 54 19.96 18.04 -16.33
C PHE A 54 20.20 18.18 -17.82
N VAL A 55 21.48 18.29 -18.18
CA VAL A 55 21.95 18.37 -19.56
C VAL A 55 23.18 17.49 -19.76
N LYS A 56 23.28 16.80 -20.91
CA LYS A 56 24.56 16.20 -21.35
C LYS A 56 25.47 17.29 -21.89
N VAL A 57 26.69 17.37 -21.39
CA VAL A 57 27.74 18.25 -21.91
C VAL A 57 28.44 17.58 -23.07
N ALA A 58 28.30 18.16 -24.26
CA ALA A 58 28.91 17.71 -25.49
C ALA A 58 30.28 18.37 -25.77
N GLY A 59 30.57 19.50 -25.12
CA GLY A 59 31.84 20.21 -25.26
C GLY A 59 31.87 21.54 -24.51
N GLU A 60 33.03 22.18 -24.53
CA GLU A 60 33.31 23.46 -23.88
C GLU A 60 33.76 24.49 -24.91
N GLY A 61 33.38 25.74 -24.69
CA GLY A 61 33.70 26.88 -25.53
C GLY A 61 34.63 27.86 -24.83
N GLU A 62 34.54 29.13 -25.25
CA GLU A 62 35.38 30.20 -24.74
C GLU A 62 35.05 30.56 -23.29
N LEU A 63 36.08 30.92 -22.53
CA LEU A 63 35.96 31.48 -21.20
C LEU A 63 35.53 32.95 -21.30
N VAL A 64 34.38 33.28 -20.73
CA VAL A 64 33.83 34.63 -20.72
C VAL A 64 33.41 35.03 -19.31
N ARG A 65 33.17 36.32 -19.11
CA ARG A 65 32.63 36.86 -17.86
C ARG A 65 31.22 37.41 -18.09
N ILE A 66 30.22 36.81 -17.46
CA ILE A 66 28.79 37.19 -17.55
C ILE A 66 28.27 37.32 -16.12
N ASP A 67 27.55 38.40 -15.82
CA ASP A 67 26.98 38.68 -14.49
C ASP A 67 27.99 38.57 -13.34
N GLY A 68 29.24 38.96 -13.62
CA GLY A 68 30.35 38.90 -12.67
C GLY A 68 31.01 37.53 -12.52
N ILE A 69 30.41 36.46 -13.06
CA ILE A 69 30.88 35.06 -13.01
C ILE A 69 31.78 34.79 -14.23
N SER A 70 32.96 34.19 -14.00
CA SER A 70 33.87 33.76 -15.07
C SER A 70 33.70 32.26 -15.31
N ALA A 71 33.18 31.87 -16.47
CA ALA A 71 32.97 30.48 -16.84
C ALA A 71 32.99 30.29 -18.36
N ARG A 72 33.11 29.04 -18.81
CA ARG A 72 33.08 28.71 -20.24
C ARG A 72 31.64 28.63 -20.73
N TRP A 73 31.43 28.92 -22.00
CA TRP A 73 30.22 28.45 -22.67
C TRP A 73 30.24 26.93 -22.77
N THR A 74 29.12 26.28 -22.49
CA THR A 74 29.02 24.83 -22.47
C THR A 74 28.06 24.40 -23.58
N LYS A 75 28.51 23.48 -24.43
CA LYS A 75 27.71 22.90 -25.51
C LYS A 75 26.92 21.74 -24.94
N ILE A 76 25.60 21.75 -25.12
CA ILE A 76 24.68 20.74 -24.59
C ILE A 76 23.88 20.07 -25.72
N ILE A 77 23.45 18.84 -25.49
CA ILE A 77 22.54 18.09 -26.38
C ILE A 77 21.10 18.55 -26.12
N LEU A 78 20.30 18.76 -27.17
CA LEU A 78 18.91 19.26 -27.05
C LEU A 78 17.84 18.18 -27.21
N ASP A 79 17.97 17.28 -28.19
CA ASP A 79 17.06 16.15 -28.35
C ASP A 79 17.78 14.87 -27.95
N HIS A 80 17.32 14.25 -26.87
CA HIS A 80 17.69 12.89 -26.48
C HIS A 80 16.41 12.09 -26.25
N ASP A 81 15.53 12.06 -27.25
CA ASP A 81 14.38 11.16 -27.26
C ASP A 81 14.91 9.76 -27.57
N GLY A 82 15.46 9.09 -26.55
CA GLY A 82 16.16 7.80 -26.66
C GLY A 82 15.32 6.60 -27.12
N ASN A 83 14.29 6.83 -27.94
CA ASN A 83 13.43 5.84 -28.58
C ASN A 83 13.75 5.60 -30.06
N ASP A 84 14.47 6.50 -30.75
CA ASP A 84 14.80 6.32 -32.15
C ASP A 84 16.28 5.99 -32.36
N ALA A 85 16.55 4.86 -33.02
CA ALA A 85 17.90 4.44 -33.43
C ALA A 85 18.57 5.39 -34.46
N ALA A 86 17.94 6.53 -34.73
CA ALA A 86 18.42 7.63 -35.54
C ALA A 86 18.36 8.94 -34.73
N ASP A 87 18.87 8.92 -33.48
CA ASP A 87 19.24 10.13 -32.77
C ASP A 87 20.10 11.00 -33.71
N ASP A 88 19.58 12.18 -34.11
CA ASP A 88 20.43 13.18 -34.73
C ASP A 88 21.31 13.76 -33.62
N TYR A 89 22.42 13.06 -33.33
CA TYR A 89 23.49 13.47 -32.42
C TYR A 89 24.13 14.82 -32.80
N ASN A 90 23.50 15.60 -33.69
CA ASN A 90 23.90 16.95 -34.10
C ASN A 90 22.98 18.06 -33.58
N ASN A 91 21.88 17.76 -32.88
CA ASN A 91 21.06 18.81 -32.28
C ASN A 91 21.68 19.32 -30.96
N TYR A 92 22.35 20.46 -31.04
CA TYR A 92 23.08 21.07 -29.93
C TYR A 92 22.66 22.52 -29.69
N GLY A 93 22.80 22.94 -28.44
CA GLY A 93 22.72 24.33 -28.03
C GLY A 93 23.89 24.73 -27.14
N TRP A 94 24.03 26.02 -26.91
CA TRP A 94 25.03 26.59 -26.01
C TRP A 94 24.34 27.25 -24.82
N VAL A 95 24.90 27.02 -23.64
CA VAL A 95 24.48 27.65 -22.39
C VAL A 95 25.69 28.21 -21.66
N PHE A 96 25.50 29.21 -20.81
CA PHE A 96 26.60 29.73 -20.02
C PHE A 96 26.90 28.79 -18.84
N GLY A 97 28.07 28.16 -18.84
CA GLY A 97 28.47 27.13 -17.87
C GLY A 97 28.58 27.63 -16.43
N GLY A 98 28.62 28.95 -16.20
CA GLY A 98 28.62 29.54 -14.85
C GLY A 98 27.34 29.28 -14.06
N TYR A 99 26.27 28.86 -14.75
CA TYR A 99 25.00 28.44 -14.15
C TYR A 99 24.79 26.92 -14.22
N LEU A 100 25.84 26.13 -14.47
CA LEU A 100 25.79 24.69 -14.41
C LEU A 100 26.56 24.17 -13.18
N GLN A 101 26.15 23.03 -12.64
CA GLN A 101 26.86 22.36 -11.56
C GLN A 101 26.70 20.83 -11.61
N ASP A 102 27.55 20.10 -10.88
CA ASP A 102 27.59 18.63 -10.94
C ASP A 102 26.55 17.93 -10.06
N LYS A 103 25.87 18.66 -9.18
CA LYS A 103 24.86 18.10 -8.26
C LYS A 103 23.51 18.74 -8.50
N CYS A 104 22.44 17.96 -8.46
CA CYS A 104 21.09 18.51 -8.57
C CYS A 104 20.90 19.57 -7.47
N PRO A 105 20.56 20.83 -7.82
CA PRO A 105 20.36 21.88 -6.84
C PRO A 105 19.07 21.72 -6.03
N MET A 106 18.13 20.90 -6.52
CA MET A 106 16.83 20.71 -5.90
C MET A 106 16.85 19.52 -4.93
N SER A 107 16.19 19.71 -3.79
CA SER A 107 15.81 18.62 -2.89
C SER A 107 14.71 17.75 -3.51
N GLU A 108 14.56 16.52 -3.00
CA GLU A 108 13.48 15.61 -3.39
C GLU A 108 12.10 16.26 -3.23
N SER A 109 11.88 16.99 -2.12
CA SER A 109 10.63 17.72 -1.89
C SER A 109 10.38 18.80 -2.92
N GLU A 110 11.42 19.54 -3.35
CA GLU A 110 11.28 20.57 -4.39
C GLU A 110 10.97 19.96 -5.75
N ILE A 111 11.59 18.82 -6.10
CA ILE A 111 11.30 18.08 -7.34
C ILE A 111 9.84 17.59 -7.29
N LEU A 112 9.44 16.98 -6.17
CA LEU A 112 8.09 16.48 -5.97
C LEU A 112 7.05 17.60 -6.08
N ASP A 113 7.25 18.73 -5.42
CA ASP A 113 6.36 19.89 -5.47
C ASP A 113 6.30 20.54 -6.86
N TYR A 114 7.41 20.53 -7.59
CA TYR A 114 7.44 20.95 -8.98
C TYR A 114 6.58 20.02 -9.86
N LEU A 115 6.79 18.71 -9.80
CA LEU A 115 6.03 17.74 -10.60
C LEU A 115 4.54 17.76 -10.24
N LYS A 116 4.21 17.88 -8.95
CA LYS A 116 2.82 18.08 -8.47
C LYS A 116 2.15 19.32 -9.03
N ARG A 117 2.88 20.44 -9.17
CA ARG A 117 2.32 21.67 -9.75
C ARG A 117 2.06 21.55 -11.24
N LEU A 118 2.83 20.70 -11.93
CA LEU A 118 2.66 20.46 -13.36
C LEU A 118 1.55 19.44 -13.68
N SER A 119 1.23 18.52 -12.76
CA SER A 119 0.17 17.50 -12.96
C SER A 119 -1.27 18.05 -12.95
N LYS A 120 -1.50 19.30 -13.36
CA LYS A 120 -2.80 19.99 -13.30
C LYS A 120 -3.86 19.50 -14.29
N THR A 121 -3.53 18.57 -15.19
CA THR A 121 -4.43 18.06 -16.24
C THR A 121 -4.10 16.60 -16.57
N GLU A 122 -4.67 15.65 -15.83
CA GLU A 122 -4.83 14.20 -16.15
C GLU A 122 -3.66 13.41 -16.81
N GLU A 123 -2.47 13.96 -16.93
CA GLU A 123 -1.30 13.22 -17.37
C GLU A 123 -0.63 12.61 -16.14
N ASP A 124 -0.86 11.32 -15.95
CA ASP A 124 -0.21 10.46 -14.94
C ASP A 124 1.33 10.34 -15.15
N TRP A 125 1.90 11.12 -16.07
CA TRP A 125 3.22 10.91 -16.67
C TRP A 125 3.96 12.24 -16.83
N LEU A 126 4.81 12.58 -15.87
CA LEU A 126 5.75 13.68 -16.02
C LEU A 126 7.16 13.16 -15.76
N GLY A 127 7.81 12.74 -16.84
CA GLY A 127 9.22 12.40 -16.86
C GLY A 127 10.06 13.67 -16.71
N THR A 128 11.16 13.56 -15.98
CA THR A 128 12.06 14.68 -15.84
C THR A 128 13.51 14.26 -15.82
N ASP A 129 14.32 15.08 -16.48
CA ASP A 129 15.77 14.99 -16.46
C ASP A 129 16.35 15.50 -15.13
N TYR A 130 15.60 15.76 -14.05
CA TYR A 130 16.23 16.15 -12.76
C TYR A 130 17.17 15.07 -12.16
N PHE A 131 17.32 13.89 -12.79
CA PHE A 131 18.00 12.73 -12.19
C PHE A 131 18.83 11.75 -13.08
N PRO A 132 19.55 12.16 -14.14
CA PRO A 132 20.70 11.37 -14.64
C PRO A 132 21.99 11.91 -14.01
N GLU A 133 23.03 11.18 -13.61
CA GLU A 133 23.74 9.98 -14.07
C GLU A 133 23.95 9.00 -12.88
N ASN A 134 23.69 7.69 -13.04
CA ASN A 134 23.99 6.55 -12.13
C ASN A 134 23.74 6.68 -10.60
N ARG A 135 23.09 7.75 -10.13
CA ARG A 135 22.73 7.95 -8.71
C ARG A 135 21.31 7.49 -8.37
N TYR A 136 20.61 6.84 -9.30
CA TYR A 136 19.27 6.32 -9.01
C TYR A 136 19.32 5.27 -7.90
N ARG A 137 20.32 4.36 -7.91
CA ARG A 137 20.48 3.39 -6.82
C ARG A 137 20.75 4.09 -5.49
N GLU A 138 21.60 5.11 -5.45
CA GLU A 138 21.83 5.90 -4.23
C GLU A 138 20.54 6.56 -3.72
N TYR A 139 19.72 7.09 -4.64
CA TYR A 139 18.42 7.67 -4.32
C TYR A 139 17.43 6.63 -3.79
N MET A 140 17.25 5.51 -4.52
CA MET A 140 16.30 4.46 -4.17
C MET A 140 16.71 3.76 -2.88
N ARG A 141 18.01 3.51 -2.66
CA ARG A 141 18.54 2.81 -1.48
C ARG A 141 18.65 3.70 -0.24
N GLY A 142 18.82 5.00 -0.41
CA GLY A 142 19.26 5.90 0.67
C GLY A 142 20.78 5.89 0.87
N LYS A 143 21.31 6.94 1.52
CA LYS A 143 22.75 7.30 1.55
C LYS A 143 23.71 6.30 2.23
N VAL A 144 23.26 5.19 2.81
CA VAL A 144 24.09 4.31 3.67
C VAL A 144 23.82 2.84 3.37
N TRP A 145 24.34 2.33 2.25
CA TRP A 145 24.17 0.91 1.88
C TRP A 145 25.38 0.02 2.25
N GLU A 146 26.58 0.59 2.44
CA GLU A 146 27.82 -0.18 2.59
C GLU A 146 27.89 -1.07 3.85
N CYS A 147 27.00 -0.87 4.83
CA CYS A 147 26.76 -1.77 5.96
C CYS A 147 25.38 -1.47 6.57
N PRO A 148 24.30 -2.14 6.13
CA PRO A 148 22.96 -1.76 6.53
C PRO A 148 22.68 -2.19 7.98
N VAL A 149 22.61 -1.22 8.90
CA VAL A 149 22.16 -1.44 10.28
C VAL A 149 20.66 -1.15 10.36
N PHE A 150 19.86 -2.20 10.35
CA PHE A 150 18.40 -2.12 10.51
C PHE A 150 17.90 -2.92 11.70
N LYS A 151 16.72 -2.53 12.20
CA LYS A 151 15.98 -3.26 13.24
C LYS A 151 14.54 -3.59 12.82
N LYS A 152 14.13 -3.00 11.69
CA LYS A 152 12.79 -3.11 11.14
C LYS A 152 12.89 -3.37 9.65
N VAL A 153 11.96 -4.15 9.12
CA VAL A 153 11.95 -4.55 7.72
C VAL A 153 10.53 -4.50 7.18
N LEU A 154 10.33 -3.83 6.04
CA LEU A 154 9.07 -3.88 5.32
C LEU A 154 8.90 -5.21 4.59
N PRO A 155 7.68 -5.77 4.50
CA PRO A 155 7.45 -7.03 3.80
C PRO A 155 7.92 -6.98 2.35
N ASN A 156 8.37 -8.13 1.85
CA ASN A 156 8.54 -8.34 0.42
C ASN A 156 7.20 -8.80 -0.19
N TYR A 157 6.44 -7.85 -0.74
CA TYR A 157 5.17 -8.12 -1.43
C TYR A 157 5.32 -8.86 -2.78
N ASP A 158 6.53 -9.08 -3.26
CA ASP A 158 6.78 -9.91 -4.45
C ASP A 158 6.88 -11.42 -4.13
N CYS A 159 7.08 -11.78 -2.86
CA CYS A 159 7.20 -13.18 -2.44
C CYS A 159 5.93 -13.97 -2.77
N ASN A 160 6.08 -15.05 -3.56
CA ASN A 160 5.00 -15.96 -3.96
C ASN A 160 4.46 -16.86 -2.81
N TYR A 161 4.73 -16.57 -1.53
CA TYR A 161 4.29 -17.44 -0.43
C TYR A 161 2.77 -17.42 -0.22
N PHE A 162 2.09 -16.40 -0.75
CA PHE A 162 0.63 -16.31 -0.69
C PHE A 162 -0.01 -17.04 -1.88
N GLU A 163 -0.22 -18.35 -1.78
CA GLU A 163 -1.06 -19.11 -2.74
C GLU A 163 -2.51 -18.59 -2.82
N HIS A 164 -2.90 -17.67 -1.94
CA HIS A 164 -4.23 -17.04 -1.88
C HIS A 164 -4.26 -15.53 -2.14
N GLU A 165 -3.12 -14.89 -2.42
CA GLU A 165 -3.06 -13.45 -2.76
C GLU A 165 -2.27 -13.26 -4.06
N THR A 166 -2.92 -13.59 -5.17
CA THR A 166 -2.41 -13.53 -6.54
C THR A 166 -2.14 -12.12 -7.08
N ASN A 167 -2.19 -11.09 -6.24
CA ASN A 167 -1.97 -9.74 -6.70
C ASN A 167 -0.71 -9.19 -6.05
N LYS A 168 0.37 -9.23 -6.84
CA LYS A 168 1.53 -8.33 -6.76
C LYS A 168 1.13 -6.84 -6.85
N GLU A 169 -0.09 -6.47 -6.47
CA GLU A 169 -0.62 -5.11 -6.55
C GLU A 169 -0.36 -4.41 -5.22
N VAL A 170 0.42 -3.33 -5.29
CA VAL A 170 0.65 -2.40 -4.19
C VAL A 170 0.04 -1.04 -4.49
N VAL A 171 -0.14 -0.24 -3.44
CA VAL A 171 -0.74 1.09 -3.51
C VAL A 171 0.22 2.11 -2.89
N ALA A 172 0.46 3.22 -3.58
CA ALA A 172 1.20 4.37 -3.04
C ALA A 172 0.48 4.92 -1.80
N ILE A 173 1.13 4.91 -0.64
CA ILE A 173 0.53 5.41 0.62
C ILE A 173 0.66 6.94 0.74
N ARG A 174 1.59 7.52 -0.01
CA ARG A 174 1.86 8.94 -0.11
C ARG A 174 2.23 9.31 -1.54
N ASP A 175 2.19 10.60 -1.80
CA ASP A 175 2.77 11.18 -2.99
C ASP A 175 4.28 10.86 -3.03
N CYS A 176 4.74 10.16 -4.06
CA CYS A 176 6.11 9.69 -4.16
C CYS A 176 6.67 9.85 -5.58
N LEU A 177 7.98 9.61 -5.71
CA LEU A 177 8.64 9.53 -7.00
C LEU A 177 8.91 8.06 -7.32
N VAL A 178 8.67 7.67 -8.56
CA VAL A 178 9.08 6.38 -9.12
C VAL A 178 10.13 6.63 -10.18
N TYR A 179 11.04 5.68 -10.37
CA TYR A 179 12.15 5.83 -11.30
C TYR A 179 11.94 4.91 -12.51
N TRP A 180 12.11 5.44 -13.70
CA TRP A 180 12.12 4.66 -14.93
C TRP A 180 13.57 4.41 -15.34
N GLU A 181 13.99 3.14 -15.38
CA GLU A 181 15.34 2.77 -15.79
C GLU A 181 15.45 2.77 -17.32
N PRO A 182 16.46 3.44 -17.90
CA PRO A 182 16.64 3.45 -19.35
C PRO A 182 17.07 2.07 -19.85
N ARG A 183 16.42 1.57 -20.91
CA ARG A 183 16.77 0.28 -21.52
C ARG A 183 18.06 0.31 -22.35
N ALA A 184 18.50 1.50 -22.76
CA ALA A 184 19.72 1.70 -23.53
C ALA A 184 20.76 2.45 -22.69
N ALA A 185 22.03 2.04 -22.76
CA ALA A 185 23.13 2.67 -22.01
C ALA A 185 23.31 4.18 -22.30
N ALA A 186 22.83 4.65 -23.46
CA ALA A 186 22.86 6.06 -23.84
C ALA A 186 21.62 6.85 -23.38
N ALA A 187 20.52 6.18 -23.05
CA ALA A 187 19.26 6.80 -22.63
C ALA A 187 19.28 7.19 -21.15
N TYR A 188 18.45 8.15 -20.79
CA TYR A 188 18.35 8.67 -19.44
C TYR A 188 17.25 8.00 -18.65
N GLY A 189 17.53 7.76 -17.37
CA GLY A 189 16.45 7.46 -16.44
C GLY A 189 15.62 8.70 -16.17
N ALA A 190 14.34 8.50 -15.88
CA ALA A 190 13.42 9.57 -15.57
C ALA A 190 12.76 9.34 -14.22
N LEU A 191 12.64 10.39 -13.41
CA LEU A 191 11.72 10.36 -12.27
C LEU A 191 10.31 10.67 -12.75
N ARG A 192 9.34 10.01 -12.14
CA ARG A 192 7.92 10.25 -12.36
C ARG A 192 7.22 10.45 -11.03
N PHE A 193 6.22 11.30 -11.03
CA PHE A 193 5.36 11.52 -9.89
C PHE A 193 4.26 10.46 -9.82
N ALA A 194 4.11 9.81 -8.67
CA ALA A 194 2.97 8.98 -8.35
C ALA A 194 2.19 9.59 -7.19
N LYS A 195 0.89 9.78 -7.39
CA LYS A 195 0.00 10.29 -6.35
C LYS A 195 -0.30 9.18 -5.34
N ALA A 196 -0.53 9.57 -4.09
CA ALA A 196 -1.11 8.65 -3.11
C ALA A 196 -2.40 7.99 -3.65
N GLY A 197 -2.49 6.67 -3.55
CA GLY A 197 -3.57 5.86 -4.12
C GLY A 197 -3.25 5.26 -5.50
N THR A 198 -2.17 5.67 -6.17
CA THR A 198 -1.69 5.03 -7.40
C THR A 198 -1.37 3.56 -7.13
N LYS A 199 -1.86 2.69 -8.01
CA LYS A 199 -1.63 1.25 -7.95
C LYS A 199 -0.46 0.87 -8.83
N PHE A 200 0.36 -0.06 -8.36
CA PHE A 200 1.44 -0.65 -9.13
C PHE A 200 1.31 -2.15 -9.10
N LYS A 201 1.62 -2.81 -10.21
CA LYS A 201 1.80 -4.24 -10.25
C LYS A 201 3.29 -4.55 -10.23
N LEU A 202 3.74 -5.16 -9.14
CA LEU A 202 5.13 -5.56 -8.95
C LEU A 202 5.48 -6.71 -9.88
N TRP A 203 6.70 -6.69 -10.39
CA TRP A 203 7.28 -7.77 -11.18
C TRP A 203 8.27 -8.57 -10.34
N ARG A 204 9.20 -7.88 -9.66
CA ARG A 204 10.24 -8.46 -8.79
C ARG A 204 10.79 -7.44 -7.79
N VAL A 205 11.53 -7.90 -6.79
CA VAL A 205 12.48 -7.04 -6.06
C VAL A 205 13.71 -6.83 -6.93
N ASP A 206 14.02 -5.56 -7.22
CA ASP A 206 15.22 -5.17 -7.96
C ASP A 206 16.40 -4.97 -7.00
N ASP A 207 16.13 -4.37 -5.85
CA ASP A 207 17.17 -4.00 -4.89
C ASP A 207 16.61 -3.80 -3.48
N TRP A 208 17.46 -3.42 -2.54
CA TRP A 208 17.06 -3.10 -1.16
C TRP A 208 17.62 -1.74 -0.74
N GLY A 209 16.84 -1.01 0.04
CA GLY A 209 17.20 0.27 0.61
C GLY A 209 17.06 0.30 2.12
N ILE A 210 17.65 1.32 2.75
CA ILE A 210 17.51 1.57 4.18
C ILE A 210 17.14 3.03 4.44
N ASP A 211 16.05 3.23 5.18
CA ASP A 211 15.68 4.55 5.63
C ASP A 211 16.62 4.98 6.77
N SER A 212 17.38 6.04 6.54
CA SER A 212 18.47 6.44 7.43
C SER A 212 17.97 6.94 8.78
N GLN A 213 16.73 7.46 8.84
CA GLN A 213 16.10 8.02 10.04
C GLN A 213 15.50 6.91 10.91
N THR A 214 14.69 6.05 10.33
CA THR A 214 13.95 5.00 11.05
C THR A 214 14.72 3.69 11.18
N LYS A 215 15.82 3.53 10.43
CA LYS A 215 16.59 2.28 10.32
C LYS A 215 15.72 1.11 9.84
N THR A 216 14.81 1.43 8.91
CA THR A 216 13.91 0.47 8.27
C THR A 216 14.52 0.01 6.95
N LEU A 217 14.78 -1.29 6.85
CA LEU A 217 15.10 -1.94 5.58
C LEU A 217 13.82 -2.05 4.75
N PHE A 218 13.90 -1.70 3.47
CA PHE A 218 12.78 -1.80 2.56
C PHE A 218 13.22 -2.32 1.18
N PRO A 219 12.41 -3.15 0.52
CA PRO A 219 12.67 -3.57 -0.85
C PRO A 219 12.46 -2.41 -1.82
N ILE A 220 13.18 -2.42 -2.93
CA ILE A 220 12.95 -1.58 -4.11
C ILE A 220 12.39 -2.52 -5.17
N TYR A 221 11.16 -2.25 -5.59
CA TYR A 221 10.47 -3.12 -6.53
C TYR A 221 10.60 -2.61 -7.94
N GLU A 222 10.79 -3.51 -8.88
CA GLU A 222 10.49 -3.27 -10.29
C GLU A 222 9.03 -3.63 -10.55
N THR A 223 8.32 -2.75 -11.25
CA THR A 223 6.93 -2.96 -11.69
C THR A 223 6.89 -3.64 -13.06
N ASP A 224 5.72 -4.12 -13.48
CA ASP A 224 5.53 -4.68 -14.84
C ASP A 224 5.67 -3.63 -15.97
N GLU A 225 5.66 -2.35 -15.62
CA GLU A 225 5.99 -1.22 -16.49
C GLU A 225 7.48 -0.83 -16.45
N HIS A 226 8.34 -1.63 -15.79
CA HIS A 226 9.77 -1.35 -15.59
C HIS A 226 10.06 -0.03 -14.85
N LEU A 227 9.17 0.34 -13.94
CA LEU A 227 9.40 1.41 -12.98
C LEU A 227 9.90 0.84 -11.67
N LEU A 228 10.88 1.48 -11.07
CA LEU A 228 11.35 1.21 -9.73
C LEU A 228 10.57 2.06 -8.72
N VAL A 229 10.02 1.40 -7.70
CA VAL A 229 9.29 2.03 -6.60
C VAL A 229 9.87 1.59 -5.25
N ARG A 230 10.06 2.53 -4.33
CA ARG A 230 10.57 2.23 -2.98
C ARG A 230 9.46 1.58 -2.17
N GLY A 231 9.74 0.45 -1.52
CA GLY A 231 8.81 -0.25 -0.64
C GLY A 231 8.29 0.63 0.51
N ILE A 232 9.08 1.59 0.97
CA ILE A 232 8.66 2.55 2.00
C ILE A 232 7.52 3.49 1.54
N ASP A 233 7.31 3.66 0.24
CA ASP A 233 6.28 4.53 -0.33
C ASP A 233 5.00 3.79 -0.71
N VAL A 234 4.96 2.46 -0.55
CA VAL A 234 3.84 1.61 -0.96
C VAL A 234 3.44 0.62 0.12
N THR A 235 2.23 0.09 0.00
CA THR A 235 1.77 -1.06 0.81
C THR A 235 0.97 -2.03 -0.03
N GLY A 236 0.81 -3.27 0.42
CA GLY A 236 -0.06 -4.25 -0.22
C GLY A 236 -1.48 -3.70 -0.40
N SER A 237 -2.11 -4.02 -1.52
CA SER A 237 -3.49 -3.59 -1.80
C SER A 237 -4.51 -4.13 -0.78
N ASP A 238 -4.19 -5.24 -0.13
CA ASP A 238 -4.91 -5.87 0.99
C ASP A 238 -4.81 -5.06 2.30
N CYS A 239 -3.77 -4.24 2.44
CA CYS A 239 -3.54 -3.30 3.54
C CYS A 239 -4.29 -1.96 3.36
N VAL A 240 -5.19 -1.89 2.37
CA VAL A 240 -6.11 -0.78 2.16
C VAL A 240 -7.55 -1.25 2.44
N SER A 241 -8.13 -0.76 3.52
CA SER A 241 -9.52 -1.04 3.89
C SER A 241 -10.42 0.15 3.60
N ARG A 242 -11.63 -0.08 3.08
CA ARG A 242 -12.59 0.99 2.74
C ARG A 242 -13.96 0.69 3.31
N ALA A 243 -14.60 1.73 3.85
CA ALA A 243 -15.96 1.67 4.36
C ALA A 243 -16.80 2.81 3.77
N SER A 244 -17.95 2.50 3.17
CA SER A 244 -18.85 3.50 2.60
C SER A 244 -19.47 4.38 3.69
N ASP A 245 -19.65 5.67 3.39
CA ASP A 245 -20.38 6.62 4.24
C ASP A 245 -21.90 6.63 3.98
N GLY A 246 -22.39 5.76 3.07
CA GLY A 246 -23.78 5.68 2.66
C GLY A 246 -24.26 6.82 1.74
N LYS A 247 -23.38 7.78 1.41
CA LYS A 247 -23.67 9.00 0.63
C LYS A 247 -22.85 9.07 -0.66
N GLY A 248 -22.22 7.97 -1.05
CA GLY A 248 -21.36 7.86 -2.24
C GLY A 248 -19.89 8.13 -1.97
N GLY A 249 -19.54 8.55 -0.74
CA GLY A 249 -18.18 8.68 -0.27
C GLY A 249 -17.68 7.41 0.42
N PHE A 250 -16.38 7.41 0.73
CA PHE A 250 -15.73 6.32 1.45
C PHE A 250 -14.77 6.88 2.49
N HIS A 251 -14.77 6.26 3.66
CA HIS A 251 -13.61 6.27 4.52
C HIS A 251 -12.61 5.23 4.00
N SER A 252 -11.33 5.54 4.11
CA SER A 252 -10.23 4.63 3.80
C SER A 252 -9.28 4.54 4.98
N LEU A 253 -8.82 3.35 5.30
CA LEU A 253 -7.70 3.08 6.19
C LEU A 253 -6.60 2.48 5.34
N VAL A 254 -5.44 3.13 5.35
CA VAL A 254 -4.22 2.64 4.70
C VAL A 254 -3.21 2.38 5.79
N TYR A 255 -2.60 1.20 5.82
CA TYR A 255 -1.53 0.89 6.76
C TYR A 255 -0.39 0.16 6.08
N GLN A 256 0.81 0.25 6.62
CA GLN A 256 2.00 -0.42 6.12
C GLN A 256 2.56 -1.34 7.22
N PRO A 257 2.39 -2.67 7.09
CA PRO A 257 2.94 -3.61 8.06
C PRO A 257 4.47 -3.57 8.08
N ILE A 258 5.06 -3.89 9.23
CA ILE A 258 6.51 -3.94 9.43
C ILE A 258 6.91 -5.08 10.37
N LEU A 259 7.98 -5.76 10.00
CA LEU A 259 8.65 -6.77 10.81
C LEU A 259 9.68 -6.07 11.71
N GLU A 260 9.70 -6.42 13.00
CA GLU A 260 10.67 -5.86 13.96
C GLU A 260 11.52 -6.94 14.60
N GLY A 261 12.70 -6.56 15.09
CA GLY A 261 13.63 -7.50 15.72
C GLY A 261 14.20 -8.48 14.70
N ILE A 262 14.43 -8.00 13.49
CA ILE A 262 15.27 -8.65 12.49
C ILE A 262 16.52 -7.79 12.37
N SER A 263 17.66 -8.45 12.47
CA SER A 263 18.99 -7.85 12.37
C SER A 263 19.75 -8.45 11.20
N ILE A 264 20.89 -7.85 10.88
CA ILE A 264 21.78 -8.40 9.86
C ILE A 264 22.40 -9.74 10.27
N ASP A 265 22.62 -9.94 11.57
CA ASP A 265 23.11 -11.22 12.10
C ASP A 265 22.09 -12.32 11.87
N ASP A 266 20.78 -12.02 11.95
CA ASP A 266 19.74 -13.00 11.62
C ASP A 266 19.83 -13.42 10.15
N VAL A 267 20.11 -12.48 9.23
CA VAL A 267 20.31 -12.78 7.81
C VAL A 267 21.51 -13.69 7.62
N HIS A 268 22.68 -13.30 8.16
CA HIS A 268 23.93 -14.07 8.03
C HIS A 268 23.88 -15.45 8.72
N ASN A 269 23.12 -15.60 9.80
CA ASN A 269 22.97 -16.90 10.48
C ASN A 269 22.08 -17.87 9.70
N ASN A 270 21.20 -17.38 8.81
CA ASN A 270 20.28 -18.21 8.03
C ASN A 270 20.76 -18.46 6.59
N VAL A 271 21.59 -17.57 6.05
CA VAL A 271 22.25 -17.76 4.76
C VAL A 271 23.68 -18.17 5.08
N GLU A 272 24.10 -19.41 4.77
CA GLU A 272 25.45 -19.94 5.05
C GLU A 272 26.58 -19.12 4.39
N SER A 273 26.81 -17.88 4.84
CA SER A 273 27.73 -16.91 4.27
C SER A 273 28.95 -16.75 5.14
N ALA A 274 30.13 -16.76 4.51
CA ALA A 274 31.42 -16.60 5.17
C ALA A 274 31.90 -15.13 5.19
N ASP A 275 31.21 -14.22 4.49
CA ASP A 275 31.60 -12.82 4.35
C ASP A 275 30.66 -11.88 5.10
N CYS A 276 31.23 -10.85 5.74
CA CYS A 276 30.49 -9.88 6.57
C CYS A 276 29.72 -8.83 5.75
N SER A 277 29.78 -8.87 4.41
CA SER A 277 29.12 -7.91 3.53
C SER A 277 27.80 -8.46 3.02
N THR A 278 26.70 -7.89 3.49
CA THR A 278 25.37 -8.34 3.06
C THR A 278 25.12 -7.97 1.60
N THR A 279 24.97 -8.98 0.76
CA THR A 279 24.63 -8.80 -0.65
C THR A 279 23.12 -8.77 -0.84
N HIS A 280 22.67 -8.17 -1.95
CA HIS A 280 21.27 -8.24 -2.39
C HIS A 280 20.76 -9.69 -2.41
N GLY A 281 21.58 -10.64 -2.87
CA GLY A 281 21.20 -12.05 -2.96
C GLY A 281 20.94 -12.70 -1.60
N GLU A 282 21.67 -12.34 -0.55
CA GLU A 282 21.46 -12.88 0.80
C GLU A 282 20.17 -12.35 1.42
N LEU A 283 19.87 -11.06 1.22
CA LEU A 283 18.60 -10.46 1.66
C LEU A 283 17.43 -11.13 0.93
N GLU A 284 17.52 -11.27 -0.39
CA GLU A 284 16.50 -11.99 -1.17
C GLU A 284 16.35 -13.43 -0.67
N GLN A 285 17.43 -14.18 -0.49
CA GLN A 285 17.36 -15.55 -0.01
C GLN A 285 16.68 -15.63 1.38
N TYR A 286 17.04 -14.74 2.30
CA TYR A 286 16.49 -14.72 3.65
C TYR A 286 15.01 -14.32 3.65
N PHE A 287 14.66 -13.20 3.02
CA PHE A 287 13.29 -12.69 2.99
C PHE A 287 12.37 -13.44 2.04
N ASN A 288 12.88 -14.24 1.11
CA ASN A 288 12.09 -15.22 0.36
C ASN A 288 11.94 -16.55 1.10
N SER A 289 12.63 -16.76 2.23
CA SER A 289 12.51 -18.00 2.99
C SER A 289 11.17 -18.10 3.71
N ASN A 290 10.54 -19.28 3.62
CA ASN A 290 9.29 -19.56 4.32
C ASN A 290 9.37 -19.26 5.83
N SER A 291 10.51 -19.60 6.43
CA SER A 291 10.70 -19.48 7.87
C SER A 291 10.60 -18.06 8.41
N VAL A 292 10.91 -17.04 7.61
CA VAL A 292 10.81 -15.63 8.04
C VAL A 292 9.36 -15.21 8.19
N TYR A 293 8.49 -15.59 7.24
CA TYR A 293 7.08 -15.24 7.29
C TYR A 293 6.29 -16.14 8.23
N GLU A 294 6.50 -17.45 8.23
CA GLU A 294 5.82 -18.37 9.15
C GLU A 294 6.07 -17.99 10.61
N ARG A 295 7.33 -17.74 11.00
CA ARG A 295 7.64 -17.35 12.38
C ARG A 295 6.93 -16.05 12.76
N ARG A 296 6.71 -15.13 11.83
CA ARG A 296 6.19 -13.79 12.14
C ARG A 296 4.67 -13.73 12.08
N TRP A 297 4.05 -14.34 11.07
CA TRP A 297 2.60 -14.55 11.03
C TRP A 297 2.13 -15.42 12.20
N GLY A 298 2.86 -16.50 12.50
CA GLY A 298 2.56 -17.39 13.63
C GLY A 298 2.75 -16.73 15.00
N SER A 299 3.58 -15.69 15.13
CA SER A 299 3.89 -15.04 16.42
C SER A 299 3.00 -13.83 16.76
N GLY A 300 1.81 -13.69 16.17
CA GLY A 300 0.85 -12.64 16.53
C GLY A 300 0.89 -11.37 15.69
N GLY A 301 1.31 -11.49 14.43
CA GLY A 301 1.16 -10.44 13.42
C GLY A 301 2.29 -9.43 13.34
N PHE A 302 2.00 -8.29 12.71
CA PHE A 302 2.96 -7.25 12.37
C PHE A 302 2.78 -6.02 13.24
N ASN A 303 3.86 -5.27 13.43
CA ASN A 303 3.72 -3.87 13.81
C ASN A 303 3.32 -3.06 12.57
N VAL A 304 3.06 -1.77 12.77
CA VAL A 304 2.69 -0.86 11.69
C VAL A 304 3.70 0.28 11.60
N ASN A 305 4.31 0.46 10.43
CA ASN A 305 5.24 1.56 10.15
C ASN A 305 4.50 2.87 9.88
N PHE A 306 3.38 2.78 9.17
CA PHE A 306 2.57 3.90 8.75
C PHE A 306 1.10 3.49 8.80
N ALA A 307 0.24 4.35 9.31
CA ALA A 307 -1.21 4.20 9.16
C ALA A 307 -1.90 5.55 9.07
N GLU A 308 -2.89 5.63 8.19
CA GLU A 308 -3.65 6.84 7.95
C GLU A 308 -5.10 6.52 7.66
N HIS A 309 -5.99 7.27 8.32
CA HIS A 309 -7.39 7.37 7.97
C HIS A 309 -7.62 8.55 7.02
N ILE A 310 -8.38 8.29 5.96
CA ILE A 310 -8.78 9.28 4.99
C ILE A 310 -10.30 9.32 4.99
N ASN A 311 -10.88 10.45 5.36
CA ASN A 311 -12.33 10.61 5.38
C ASN A 311 -12.91 10.85 3.96
N PRO A 312 -14.25 10.82 3.77
CA PRO A 312 -14.87 11.04 2.48
C PRO A 312 -14.56 12.40 1.81
N LYS A 313 -14.11 13.39 2.59
CA LYS A 313 -13.70 14.71 2.09
C LYS A 313 -12.20 14.78 1.75
N GLY A 314 -11.46 13.67 1.87
CA GLY A 314 -10.02 13.60 1.65
C GLY A 314 -9.17 14.15 2.79
N LYS A 315 -9.75 14.47 3.97
CA LYS A 315 -8.95 14.84 5.15
C LYS A 315 -8.24 13.58 5.64
N ARG A 316 -6.93 13.74 5.85
CA ARG A 316 -5.99 12.71 6.27
C ARG A 316 -5.69 12.83 7.75
N GLN A 317 -5.51 11.70 8.42
CA GLN A 317 -5.26 11.63 9.85
C GLN A 317 -4.41 10.41 10.16
N ALA A 318 -3.25 10.63 10.78
CA ALA A 318 -2.37 9.53 11.20
C ALA A 318 -3.06 8.72 12.30
N ILE A 319 -2.95 7.40 12.23
CA ILE A 319 -3.51 6.47 13.21
C ILE A 319 -2.35 5.76 13.92
N ARG A 320 -2.45 5.65 15.23
CA ARG A 320 -1.49 4.89 16.04
C ARG A 320 -2.14 3.61 16.53
N PHE A 321 -1.57 2.49 16.12
CA PHE A 321 -1.98 1.19 16.62
C PHE A 321 -1.14 0.83 17.85
N MET A 322 -1.83 0.39 18.89
CA MET A 322 -1.21 0.00 20.16
C MET A 322 -0.83 -1.49 20.19
N SER A 323 -1.37 -2.28 19.25
CA SER A 323 -1.20 -3.73 19.23
C SER A 323 -0.57 -4.20 17.91
N LYS A 324 -0.07 -5.44 17.94
CA LYS A 324 0.31 -6.16 16.73
C LYS A 324 -0.92 -6.86 16.18
N ALA A 325 -1.16 -6.66 14.89
CA ALA A 325 -2.24 -7.34 14.20
C ALA A 325 -1.74 -7.92 12.89
N ASN A 326 -2.41 -8.96 12.46
CA ASN A 326 -2.20 -9.57 11.15
C ASN A 326 -2.93 -8.76 10.08
N ARG A 327 -4.08 -8.18 10.43
CA ARG A 327 -4.89 -7.39 9.50
C ARG A 327 -5.68 -6.30 10.23
N PHE A 328 -5.88 -5.17 9.55
CA PHE A 328 -6.77 -4.11 10.01
C PHE A 328 -7.92 -3.95 9.02
N LYS A 329 -9.15 -3.90 9.53
CA LYS A 329 -10.35 -3.65 8.73
C LYS A 329 -11.04 -2.39 9.22
N LEU A 330 -11.42 -1.52 8.29
CA LEU A 330 -12.20 -0.34 8.60
C LEU A 330 -13.70 -0.66 8.50
N LEU A 331 -14.43 -0.30 9.55
CA LEU A 331 -15.88 -0.41 9.67
C LEU A 331 -16.49 0.99 9.74
N PHE A 332 -17.69 1.14 9.17
CA PHE A 332 -18.52 2.33 9.33
C PHE A 332 -19.98 1.87 9.42
N PRO A 333 -20.51 1.64 10.63
CA PRO A 333 -21.75 0.90 10.84
C PRO A 333 -22.98 1.78 10.56
N LEU A 334 -23.37 1.87 9.28
CA LEU A 334 -24.45 2.75 8.81
C LEU A 334 -25.86 2.46 9.38
N ASN A 335 -26.04 1.35 10.11
CA ASN A 335 -27.29 1.05 10.81
C ASN A 335 -27.33 1.64 12.24
N MET A 336 -26.21 2.14 12.76
CA MET A 336 -26.19 2.96 13.98
C MET A 336 -26.79 4.34 13.74
N LYS A 337 -27.38 4.95 14.77
CA LYS A 337 -27.91 6.32 14.73
C LYS A 337 -26.81 7.37 14.54
N LYS A 338 -25.63 7.14 15.15
CA LYS A 338 -24.48 8.04 15.05
C LYS A 338 -23.22 7.25 14.62
N PRO A 339 -23.14 6.83 13.36
CA PRO A 339 -22.03 6.00 12.91
C PRO A 339 -20.71 6.77 13.01
N VAL A 340 -19.68 6.10 13.55
CA VAL A 340 -18.30 6.58 13.58
C VAL A 340 -17.38 5.55 12.90
N PRO A 341 -16.22 5.96 12.36
CA PRO A 341 -15.26 5.01 11.83
C PRO A 341 -14.65 4.17 12.96
N ILE A 342 -14.62 2.85 12.76
CA ILE A 342 -14.08 1.89 13.73
C ILE A 342 -13.02 1.04 13.02
N VAL A 343 -11.85 0.88 13.62
CA VAL A 343 -10.87 -0.11 13.19
C VAL A 343 -11.10 -1.41 13.93
N GLN A 344 -11.17 -2.49 13.17
CA GLN A 344 -11.13 -3.86 13.66
C GLN A 344 -9.71 -4.40 13.44
N GLU A 345 -8.98 -4.59 14.53
CA GLU A 345 -7.69 -5.29 14.54
C GLU A 345 -7.95 -6.79 14.62
N LEU A 346 -7.36 -7.55 13.71
CA LEU A 346 -7.44 -9.01 13.68
C LEU A 346 -6.04 -9.57 13.88
N SER A 347 -5.84 -10.31 14.97
CA SER A 347 -4.58 -10.99 15.25
C SER A 347 -4.79 -12.50 15.32
N PHE A 348 -3.80 -13.21 14.82
CA PHE A 348 -3.69 -14.65 14.76
C PHE A 348 -2.32 -15.05 15.31
N VAL A 349 -2.31 -15.96 16.27
CA VAL A 349 -1.11 -16.59 16.80
C VAL A 349 -1.24 -18.08 16.55
N GLY A 350 -0.42 -18.63 15.66
CA GLY A 350 -0.38 -20.04 15.30
C GLY A 350 0.82 -20.77 15.91
N GLY A 351 0.75 -22.09 16.03
CA GLY A 351 1.81 -22.94 16.58
C GLY A 351 1.37 -24.40 16.73
N THR A 352 2.28 -25.30 17.13
CA THR A 352 2.02 -26.74 17.26
C THR A 352 0.91 -27.03 18.28
N GLY A 353 -0.35 -27.08 17.82
CA GLY A 353 -1.49 -27.65 18.54
C GLY A 353 -2.61 -26.68 18.95
N ARG A 354 -2.41 -25.36 18.98
CA ARG A 354 -3.49 -24.37 19.26
C ARG A 354 -3.25 -23.04 18.55
N GLU A 355 -4.27 -22.61 17.83
CA GLU A 355 -4.37 -21.30 17.21
C GLU A 355 -5.16 -20.37 18.13
N ARG A 356 -4.68 -19.14 18.31
CA ARG A 356 -5.37 -18.10 19.05
C ARG A 356 -5.76 -16.99 18.10
N HIS A 357 -7.05 -16.70 18.03
CA HIS A 357 -7.60 -15.57 17.31
C HIS A 357 -8.00 -14.50 18.31
N SER A 358 -7.61 -13.26 18.07
CA SER A 358 -8.08 -12.11 18.83
C SER A 358 -8.57 -11.03 17.91
N MET A 359 -9.60 -10.33 18.37
CA MET A 359 -10.13 -9.15 17.70
C MET A 359 -10.22 -8.01 18.71
N ILE A 360 -9.81 -6.82 18.28
CA ILE A 360 -9.96 -5.57 19.04
C ILE A 360 -10.71 -4.57 18.15
N LEU A 361 -11.71 -3.90 18.72
CA LEU A 361 -12.37 -2.77 18.08
C LEU A 361 -11.87 -1.46 18.69
N MET A 362 -11.57 -0.49 17.84
CA MET A 362 -11.22 0.85 18.29
C MET A 362 -11.92 1.90 17.45
N THR A 363 -12.37 2.99 18.06
CA THR A 363 -12.83 4.17 17.33
C THR A 363 -11.67 4.87 16.64
N ILE A 364 -11.97 5.67 15.61
CA ILE A 364 -11.05 6.68 15.09
C ILE A 364 -11.57 8.05 15.51
N GLU A 365 -11.01 8.60 16.57
CA GLU A 365 -11.40 9.91 17.07
C GLU A 365 -11.03 11.03 16.09
N PRO A 366 -11.69 12.21 16.17
CA PRO A 366 -11.36 13.35 15.31
C PRO A 366 -9.93 13.91 15.45
N ASP A 367 -9.22 13.60 16.54
CA ASP A 367 -7.84 14.01 16.84
C ASP A 367 -6.79 12.93 16.55
N GLY A 368 -7.16 11.64 16.55
CA GLY A 368 -6.44 10.55 15.86
C GLY A 368 -5.98 9.42 16.75
N ASP A 369 -6.17 9.58 18.06
CA ASP A 369 -6.09 8.47 18.99
C ASP A 369 -7.39 7.66 18.89
N GLY A 370 -7.33 6.34 19.09
CA GLY A 370 -8.51 5.49 19.09
C GLY A 370 -8.78 4.99 20.50
N GLU A 371 -10.03 4.98 20.94
CA GLU A 371 -10.42 4.29 22.16
C GLU A 371 -10.80 2.85 21.84
N GLN A 372 -10.32 1.90 22.64
CA GLN A 372 -10.75 0.51 22.50
C GLN A 372 -12.18 0.36 23.02
N ILE A 373 -13.08 -0.10 22.16
CA ILE A 373 -14.52 -0.29 22.44
C ILE A 373 -14.93 -1.77 22.51
N GLY A 374 -13.92 -2.63 22.67
CA GLY A 374 -14.13 -4.04 23.00
C GLY A 374 -13.14 -4.99 22.35
N ASN A 375 -13.09 -6.21 22.88
CA ASN A 375 -12.17 -7.24 22.43
C ASN A 375 -12.64 -8.65 22.78
N TYR A 376 -12.48 -9.59 21.85
CA TYR A 376 -12.66 -11.00 22.16
C TYR A 376 -11.46 -11.83 21.71
N VAL A 377 -11.34 -13.00 22.32
CA VAL A 377 -10.35 -14.02 22.00
C VAL A 377 -11.08 -15.35 21.93
N TYR A 378 -10.75 -16.14 20.91
CA TYR A 378 -11.16 -17.54 20.82
C TYR A 378 -9.98 -18.38 20.32
N PHE A 379 -10.08 -19.69 20.50
CA PHE A 379 -9.04 -20.64 20.14
C PHE A 379 -9.56 -21.65 19.14
N ASN A 380 -8.73 -22.02 18.18
CA ASN A 380 -8.94 -23.19 17.35
C ASN A 380 -7.84 -24.21 17.67
N SER A 381 -8.12 -25.50 17.53
CA SER A 381 -7.08 -26.53 17.57
C SER A 381 -7.28 -27.52 16.44
N GLU A 382 -6.17 -28.10 15.99
CA GLU A 382 -6.18 -29.23 15.07
C GLU A 382 -6.89 -30.46 15.70
N SER A 383 -6.98 -30.51 17.04
CA SER A 383 -7.63 -31.59 17.78
C SER A 383 -9.17 -31.51 17.79
N GLY A 384 -9.76 -30.43 17.25
CA GLY A 384 -11.22 -30.29 17.11
C GLY A 384 -11.88 -29.23 17.98
N SER A 385 -11.15 -28.50 18.83
CA SER A 385 -11.71 -27.30 19.47
C SER A 385 -11.94 -26.21 18.43
N GLU A 386 -13.19 -25.77 18.31
CA GLU A 386 -13.60 -24.73 17.38
C GLU A 386 -14.04 -23.50 18.16
N GLY A 387 -13.41 -22.38 17.84
CA GLY A 387 -13.79 -21.06 18.31
C GLY A 387 -14.38 -20.23 17.19
N LEU A 388 -15.33 -19.38 17.56
CA LEU A 388 -15.93 -18.41 16.65
C LEU A 388 -16.10 -17.09 17.39
N GLY A 389 -15.83 -15.99 16.71
CA GLY A 389 -16.20 -14.68 17.21
C GLY A 389 -16.45 -13.70 16.08
N TYR A 390 -17.41 -12.80 16.30
CA TYR A 390 -17.75 -11.71 15.40
C TYR A 390 -18.34 -10.54 16.22
N CYS A 391 -18.42 -9.36 15.60
CA CYS A 391 -19.13 -8.21 16.14
C CYS A 391 -20.30 -7.84 15.23
N TYR A 392 -21.34 -7.20 15.76
CA TYR A 392 -22.41 -6.58 14.98
C TYR A 392 -22.90 -5.31 15.69
N PHE A 393 -23.76 -4.54 15.04
CA PHE A 393 -24.15 -3.21 15.50
C PHE A 393 -25.67 -3.10 15.48
N ASP A 394 -26.31 -2.54 16.50
CA ASP A 394 -27.70 -2.09 16.38
C ASP A 394 -27.76 -0.58 16.19
N ASP A 395 -28.85 0.08 16.59
CA ASP A 395 -28.98 1.53 16.45
C ASP A 395 -28.11 2.33 17.44
N THR A 396 -27.64 1.73 18.53
CA THR A 396 -26.95 2.40 19.66
C THR A 396 -25.84 1.59 20.31
N ASN A 397 -25.65 0.32 19.96
CA ASN A 397 -24.76 -0.61 20.65
C ASN A 397 -23.84 -1.33 19.67
N VAL A 398 -22.64 -1.65 20.16
CA VAL A 398 -21.70 -2.57 19.53
C VAL A 398 -21.77 -3.89 20.29
N TYR A 399 -22.19 -4.95 19.61
CA TYR A 399 -22.22 -6.29 20.18
C TYR A 399 -21.02 -7.08 19.73
N MET A 400 -20.50 -7.89 20.64
CA MET A 400 -19.41 -8.79 20.36
C MET A 400 -19.76 -10.15 20.92
N TYR A 401 -19.67 -11.15 20.05
CA TYR A 401 -19.99 -12.52 20.38
C TYR A 401 -18.73 -13.37 20.31
N ARG A 402 -18.60 -14.28 21.28
CA ARG A 402 -17.61 -15.34 21.28
C ARG A 402 -18.26 -16.68 21.61
N TYR A 403 -17.71 -17.71 20.98
CA TYR A 403 -18.09 -19.09 21.13
C TYR A 403 -16.82 -19.95 21.16
N GLN A 404 -16.82 -20.97 21.99
CA GLN A 404 -15.77 -21.98 22.09
C GLN A 404 -16.41 -23.34 22.37
N SER A 405 -16.01 -24.36 21.61
CA SER A 405 -16.26 -25.77 21.94
C SER A 405 -14.97 -26.52 22.27
N ASP A 406 -15.12 -27.65 22.96
CA ASP A 406 -14.07 -28.66 23.07
C ASP A 406 -13.99 -29.56 21.84
N ASP A 407 -13.05 -30.51 21.85
CA ASP A 407 -12.83 -31.48 20.77
C ASP A 407 -14.04 -32.42 20.52
N ASN A 408 -15.00 -32.49 21.44
CA ASN A 408 -16.23 -33.28 21.29
C ASN A 408 -17.40 -32.43 20.76
N GLY A 409 -17.17 -31.14 20.45
CA GLY A 409 -18.21 -30.20 20.06
C GLY A 409 -19.07 -29.71 21.24
N THR A 410 -18.68 -30.00 22.49
CA THR A 410 -19.39 -29.48 23.67
C THR A 410 -19.02 -28.02 23.86
N VAL A 411 -20.02 -27.14 23.95
CA VAL A 411 -19.81 -25.70 24.20
C VAL A 411 -19.16 -25.52 25.57
N THR A 412 -17.94 -25.00 25.58
CA THR A 412 -17.19 -24.71 26.82
C THR A 412 -17.31 -23.25 27.24
N SER A 413 -17.56 -22.34 26.28
CA SER A 413 -17.93 -20.96 26.58
C SER A 413 -18.73 -20.34 25.45
N ASP A 414 -19.80 -19.64 25.78
CA ASP A 414 -20.53 -18.76 24.88
C ASP A 414 -20.88 -17.45 25.60
N GLY A 415 -20.70 -16.33 24.93
CA GLY A 415 -20.98 -15.04 25.55
C GLY A 415 -21.11 -13.92 24.53
N CYS A 416 -22.10 -13.06 24.77
CA CYS A 416 -22.32 -11.83 24.05
C CYS A 416 -22.22 -10.66 25.02
N TYR A 417 -21.29 -9.75 24.77
CA TYR A 417 -21.15 -8.51 25.51
C TYR A 417 -21.41 -7.34 24.58
N PHE A 418 -21.89 -6.23 25.13
CA PHE A 418 -22.11 -5.04 24.34
C PHE A 418 -21.70 -3.76 25.05
N GLU A 419 -21.28 -2.81 24.21
CA GLU A 419 -20.97 -1.46 24.61
C GLU A 419 -21.99 -0.50 24.00
N HIS A 420 -22.50 0.41 24.82
CA HIS A 420 -23.50 1.39 24.45
C HIS A 420 -22.84 2.71 24.05
N GLN A 421 -23.23 3.23 22.90
CA GLN A 421 -22.80 4.53 22.40
C GLN A 421 -23.52 5.65 23.14
N SER A 422 -22.75 6.57 23.71
CA SER A 422 -23.26 7.70 24.48
C SER A 422 -24.16 8.64 23.64
N GLU A 423 -25.21 9.16 24.28
CA GLU A 423 -26.06 10.18 23.67
C GLU A 423 -25.36 11.54 23.54
N GLY A 424 -24.35 11.83 24.37
CA GLY A 424 -23.62 13.10 24.34
C GLY A 424 -22.48 13.13 23.32
N ASP A 425 -21.80 12.00 23.16
CA ASP A 425 -20.60 11.88 22.34
C ASP A 425 -20.68 10.59 21.51
N PRO A 426 -20.69 10.65 20.16
CA PRO A 426 -20.76 9.46 19.32
C PRO A 426 -19.52 8.57 19.39
N TYR A 427 -18.46 9.02 20.05
CA TYR A 427 -17.21 8.29 20.18
C TYR A 427 -17.03 7.61 21.56
N ASP A 428 -17.83 8.00 22.56
CA ASP A 428 -17.82 7.40 23.91
C ASP A 428 -18.69 6.14 23.92
N PHE A 429 -18.05 4.98 24.10
CA PHE A 429 -18.69 3.68 24.26
C PHE A 429 -18.47 3.15 25.67
N ARG A 430 -19.53 2.61 26.28
CA ARG A 430 -19.45 2.12 27.66
C ARG A 430 -20.01 0.73 27.77
N VAL A 431 -19.29 -0.14 28.47
CA VAL A 431 -19.73 -1.50 28.78
C VAL A 431 -21.01 -1.44 29.61
N VAL A 432 -22.07 -2.11 29.15
CA VAL A 432 -23.37 -2.12 29.84
C VAL A 432 -23.69 -3.47 30.44
N GLU A 433 -23.55 -4.56 29.68
CA GLU A 433 -24.05 -5.87 30.11
C GLU A 433 -23.28 -7.01 29.43
N ASN A 434 -23.21 -8.14 30.15
CA ASN A 434 -22.74 -9.42 29.61
C ASN A 434 -23.91 -10.41 29.62
N ARG A 435 -24.18 -11.02 28.47
CA ARG A 435 -25.24 -12.02 28.28
C ARG A 435 -24.62 -13.35 27.91
N SER A 436 -25.12 -14.44 28.50
CA SER A 436 -24.79 -15.79 28.04
C SER A 436 -25.62 -16.14 26.79
N GLY A 437 -25.07 -17.01 25.94
CA GLY A 437 -25.76 -17.49 24.75
C GLY A 437 -25.43 -16.77 23.44
N GLU A 438 -25.78 -17.43 22.35
CA GLU A 438 -25.78 -16.85 21.00
C GLU A 438 -26.80 -15.70 20.86
N PRO A 439 -26.48 -14.63 20.11
CA PRO A 439 -27.43 -13.63 19.69
C PRO A 439 -28.69 -14.24 19.08
N LYS A 440 -29.85 -13.85 19.60
CA LYS A 440 -31.14 -14.40 19.19
C LYS A 440 -31.81 -13.51 18.16
N GLY A 441 -32.62 -14.14 17.31
CA GLY A 441 -33.53 -13.40 16.43
C GLY A 441 -34.59 -12.63 17.23
N LYS A 442 -35.31 -11.74 16.55
CA LYS A 442 -36.41 -10.97 17.14
C LYS A 442 -37.60 -10.83 16.21
N ASN A 443 -38.76 -10.58 16.81
CA ASN A 443 -39.97 -10.23 16.08
C ASN A 443 -39.85 -8.79 15.54
N ASN A 444 -39.68 -8.65 14.23
CA ASN A 444 -39.47 -7.36 13.56
C ASN A 444 -40.15 -7.30 12.17
N ALA A 445 -41.24 -8.04 12.00
CA ALA A 445 -42.08 -7.96 10.80
C ALA A 445 -42.47 -6.50 10.51
N GLY A 446 -42.30 -6.07 9.25
CA GLY A 446 -42.56 -4.70 8.81
C GLY A 446 -41.43 -3.69 9.09
N SER A 447 -40.36 -4.07 9.79
CA SER A 447 -39.27 -3.13 10.15
C SER A 447 -38.26 -2.85 9.03
N PHE A 448 -38.34 -3.59 7.91
CA PHE A 448 -37.40 -3.47 6.79
C PHE A 448 -38.02 -2.78 5.59
N ARG A 449 -37.32 -1.76 5.10
CA ARG A 449 -37.67 -1.01 3.89
C ARG A 449 -36.45 -0.85 2.99
N LYS A 450 -36.67 -0.76 1.69
CA LYS A 450 -35.62 -0.52 0.69
C LYS A 450 -34.74 0.67 1.09
N GLY A 451 -33.43 0.50 0.96
CA GLY A 451 -32.41 1.49 1.31
C GLY A 451 -31.98 1.49 2.78
N LYS A 452 -32.69 0.81 3.68
CA LYS A 452 -32.26 0.65 5.08
C LYS A 452 -30.94 -0.14 5.13
N TYR A 453 -30.04 0.27 6.02
CA TYR A 453 -28.84 -0.49 6.36
C TYR A 453 -29.12 -1.41 7.55
N CYS A 454 -28.51 -2.59 7.55
CA CYS A 454 -28.62 -3.54 8.63
C CYS A 454 -27.38 -4.44 8.69
N ASN A 455 -27.23 -5.21 9.76
CA ASN A 455 -26.26 -6.32 9.79
C ASN A 455 -26.85 -7.59 10.41
N PRO A 456 -26.33 -8.77 10.02
CA PRO A 456 -26.66 -10.03 10.66
C PRO A 456 -26.15 -10.09 12.10
N VAL A 457 -27.00 -10.56 13.02
CA VAL A 457 -26.58 -10.83 14.41
C VAL A 457 -25.84 -12.16 14.57
N CYS A 458 -25.85 -13.00 13.54
CA CYS A 458 -25.17 -14.29 13.48
C CYS A 458 -24.85 -14.65 12.03
N ARG A 459 -24.23 -15.82 11.80
CA ARG A 459 -23.99 -16.32 10.44
C ARG A 459 -25.30 -16.66 9.74
N LEU A 460 -25.55 -16.05 8.58
CA LEU A 460 -26.81 -16.23 7.84
C LEU A 460 -26.61 -16.87 6.48
N LYS A 461 -27.45 -17.85 6.16
CA LYS A 461 -27.53 -18.44 4.81
C LYS A 461 -28.18 -17.43 3.87
N LEU A 462 -27.42 -16.96 2.88
CA LEU A 462 -27.93 -16.17 1.76
C LEU A 462 -28.56 -17.10 0.73
N ARG A 463 -29.75 -16.78 0.23
CA ARG A 463 -30.52 -17.65 -0.68
C ARG A 463 -30.92 -16.96 -1.99
N LYS A 464 -31.11 -17.73 -3.06
CA LYS A 464 -31.56 -17.21 -4.37
C LYS A 464 -33.02 -16.74 -4.34
N SER A 465 -33.86 -17.38 -3.53
CA SER A 465 -35.28 -17.08 -3.38
C SER A 465 -35.67 -17.02 -1.90
N PRO A 466 -36.74 -16.28 -1.54
CA PRO A 466 -37.21 -16.21 -0.17
C PRO A 466 -37.82 -17.54 0.25
N GLY A 467 -37.38 -18.09 1.39
CA GLY A 467 -37.90 -19.35 1.96
C GLY A 467 -36.81 -20.34 2.36
N LEU A 468 -37.13 -21.25 3.28
CA LEU A 468 -36.20 -22.30 3.73
C LEU A 468 -35.84 -23.30 2.62
N GLY A 469 -36.73 -23.48 1.64
CA GLY A 469 -36.50 -24.30 0.44
C GLY A 469 -35.74 -23.59 -0.69
N GLY A 470 -35.44 -22.29 -0.55
CA GLY A 470 -34.66 -21.57 -1.56
C GLY A 470 -33.20 -22.04 -1.60
N GLU A 471 -32.60 -22.14 -2.79
CA GLU A 471 -31.22 -22.58 -2.94
C GLU A 471 -30.26 -21.69 -2.14
N LYS A 472 -29.40 -22.30 -1.30
CA LYS A 472 -28.32 -21.59 -0.60
C LYS A 472 -27.30 -21.11 -1.63
N ILE A 473 -27.05 -19.81 -1.63
CA ILE A 473 -25.96 -19.20 -2.38
C ILE A 473 -24.65 -19.39 -1.60
N ASN A 474 -24.57 -18.79 -0.40
CA ASN A 474 -23.38 -18.78 0.47
C ASN A 474 -23.80 -18.41 1.91
N THR A 475 -22.82 -18.26 2.80
CA THR A 475 -23.02 -17.86 4.21
C THR A 475 -22.39 -16.50 4.46
N ILE A 476 -23.18 -15.59 5.04
CA ILE A 476 -22.75 -14.24 5.43
C ILE A 476 -22.28 -14.28 6.89
N GLU A 477 -21.16 -13.63 7.19
CA GLU A 477 -20.63 -13.50 8.55
C GLU A 477 -21.47 -12.51 9.38
N GLY A 478 -21.53 -12.72 10.70
CA GLY A 478 -22.12 -11.76 11.63
C GLY A 478 -21.49 -10.36 11.47
N GLY A 479 -22.29 -9.31 11.57
CA GLY A 479 -21.82 -7.92 11.45
C GLY A 479 -21.61 -7.39 10.05
N THR A 480 -21.70 -8.24 9.01
CA THR A 480 -21.56 -7.78 7.62
C THR A 480 -22.56 -6.65 7.34
N LEU A 481 -22.09 -5.49 6.88
CA LEU A 481 -22.96 -4.35 6.60
C LEU A 481 -23.72 -4.57 5.28
N LEU A 482 -25.04 -4.63 5.39
CA LEU A 482 -25.96 -4.92 4.31
C LEU A 482 -26.86 -3.71 4.00
N GLN A 483 -27.28 -3.60 2.74
CA GLN A 483 -28.35 -2.70 2.32
C GLN A 483 -29.56 -3.51 1.87
N VAL A 484 -30.74 -3.17 2.39
CA VAL A 484 -32.02 -3.75 1.98
C VAL A 484 -32.38 -3.28 0.58
N LEU A 485 -32.60 -4.22 -0.33
CA LEU A 485 -33.04 -3.97 -1.71
C LEU A 485 -34.55 -4.14 -1.86
N GLU A 486 -35.11 -5.13 -1.18
CA GLU A 486 -36.51 -5.54 -1.32
C GLU A 486 -36.98 -6.27 -0.04
N THR A 487 -38.24 -6.08 0.32
CA THR A 487 -38.89 -6.81 1.42
C THR A 487 -39.89 -7.80 0.83
N GLY A 488 -39.75 -9.07 1.19
CA GLY A 488 -40.58 -10.18 0.72
C GLY A 488 -41.66 -10.57 1.72
N LYS A 489 -42.20 -11.78 1.52
CA LYS A 489 -43.27 -12.32 2.37
C LYS A 489 -42.80 -12.51 3.80
N GLU A 490 -43.75 -12.34 4.71
CA GLU A 490 -43.60 -12.67 6.12
C GLU A 490 -43.53 -14.20 6.32
N ALA A 491 -42.75 -14.63 7.29
CA ALA A 491 -42.65 -16.02 7.74
C ALA A 491 -42.39 -16.08 9.24
N THR A 492 -42.68 -17.24 9.84
CA THR A 492 -42.27 -17.56 11.21
C THR A 492 -41.24 -18.68 11.15
N ILE A 493 -40.03 -18.41 11.64
CA ILE A 493 -38.91 -19.36 11.68
C ILE A 493 -38.28 -19.26 13.07
N ASP A 494 -38.01 -20.39 13.70
CA ASP A 494 -37.43 -20.49 15.05
C ASP A 494 -38.23 -19.70 16.12
N GLY A 495 -39.54 -19.58 15.93
CA GLY A 495 -40.45 -18.83 16.81
C GLY A 495 -40.46 -17.32 16.57
N TYR A 496 -39.66 -16.81 15.62
CA TYR A 496 -39.60 -15.40 15.28
C TYR A 496 -40.37 -15.08 14.00
N LYS A 497 -41.16 -14.01 14.06
CA LYS A 497 -41.99 -13.50 12.97
C LYS A 497 -41.30 -12.32 12.29
N SER A 498 -40.96 -12.48 11.02
CA SER A 498 -40.28 -11.45 10.22
C SER A 498 -40.50 -11.61 8.71
N ASN A 499 -40.05 -10.65 7.91
CA ASN A 499 -40.03 -10.74 6.46
C ASN A 499 -38.76 -11.45 5.97
N TRP A 500 -38.85 -12.13 4.83
CA TRP A 500 -37.66 -12.37 4.01
C TRP A 500 -37.18 -11.05 3.42
N VAL A 501 -35.88 -10.80 3.45
CA VAL A 501 -35.29 -9.53 3.04
C VAL A 501 -34.22 -9.80 1.99
N LYS A 502 -34.33 -9.14 0.84
CA LYS A 502 -33.30 -9.18 -0.19
C LYS A 502 -32.24 -8.13 0.11
N VAL A 503 -30.99 -8.54 0.18
CA VAL A 503 -29.86 -7.73 0.63
C VAL A 503 -28.69 -7.80 -0.34
N LYS A 504 -27.80 -6.82 -0.26
CA LYS A 504 -26.46 -6.83 -0.82
C LYS A 504 -25.46 -6.29 0.21
N ALA A 505 -24.19 -6.67 0.10
CA ALA A 505 -23.13 -6.02 0.86
C ALA A 505 -22.98 -4.54 0.45
N VAL A 506 -22.64 -3.70 1.43
CA VAL A 506 -22.34 -2.28 1.20
C VAL A 506 -20.88 -2.08 0.79
N ASN A 507 -19.97 -2.82 1.43
CA ASN A 507 -18.54 -2.77 1.18
C ASN A 507 -18.07 -4.03 0.43
N LYS A 508 -16.79 -4.08 0.04
CA LYS A 508 -16.17 -5.31 -0.44
C LYS A 508 -16.02 -6.27 0.74
N GLU A 509 -16.87 -7.28 0.77
CA GLU A 509 -16.94 -8.27 1.84
C GLU A 509 -16.73 -9.67 1.26
N ARG A 510 -16.34 -10.63 2.11
CA ARG A 510 -16.24 -12.04 1.76
C ARG A 510 -17.28 -12.84 2.51
N PHE A 511 -17.79 -13.89 1.88
CA PHE A 511 -18.58 -14.91 2.54
C PHE A 511 -17.69 -15.72 3.51
N VAL A 512 -18.31 -16.47 4.43
CA VAL A 512 -17.59 -17.40 5.32
C VAL A 512 -16.77 -18.41 4.50
N GLU A 513 -17.29 -18.80 3.34
CA GLU A 513 -16.62 -19.69 2.39
C GLU A 513 -15.43 -19.03 1.64
N GLY A 514 -15.14 -17.74 1.86
CA GLY A 514 -13.97 -17.04 1.34
C GLY A 514 -14.17 -16.25 0.04
N TYR A 515 -15.26 -16.48 -0.69
CA TYR A 515 -15.56 -15.78 -1.94
C TYR A 515 -16.06 -14.35 -1.72
N GLU A 516 -15.80 -13.45 -2.67
CA GLU A 516 -16.31 -12.07 -2.61
C GLU A 516 -17.84 -12.01 -2.73
N PHE A 517 -18.46 -11.14 -1.92
CA PHE A 517 -19.90 -10.94 -1.88
C PHE A 517 -20.37 -9.98 -3.00
N THR A 518 -20.40 -10.48 -4.23
CA THR A 518 -20.72 -9.70 -5.43
C THR A 518 -22.19 -9.69 -5.84
N GLN A 519 -22.99 -10.63 -5.34
CA GLN A 519 -24.39 -10.85 -5.75
C GLN A 519 -25.37 -10.51 -4.62
N SER A 520 -26.59 -10.08 -4.95
CA SER A 520 -27.66 -9.94 -3.95
C SER A 520 -28.35 -11.28 -3.65
N GLY A 521 -28.96 -11.43 -2.48
CA GLY A 521 -29.77 -12.60 -2.16
C GLY A 521 -30.73 -12.36 -0.99
N TRP A 522 -31.48 -13.39 -0.61
CA TRP A 522 -32.48 -13.36 0.44
C TRP A 522 -31.97 -13.93 1.75
N VAL A 523 -32.26 -13.24 2.85
CA VAL A 523 -32.04 -13.69 4.23
C VAL A 523 -33.33 -13.52 5.04
N PHE A 524 -33.44 -14.19 6.19
CA PHE A 524 -34.59 -14.03 7.07
C PHE A 524 -34.37 -12.83 8.01
N GLY A 525 -35.27 -11.86 7.99
CA GLY A 525 -35.09 -10.56 8.66
C GLY A 525 -35.07 -10.60 10.18
N ALA A 526 -35.53 -11.69 10.82
CA ALA A 526 -35.53 -11.80 12.28
C ALA A 526 -34.13 -11.72 12.88
N TYR A 527 -33.09 -12.04 12.10
CA TYR A 527 -31.69 -12.04 12.50
C TYR A 527 -30.91 -10.83 11.95
N LEU A 528 -31.62 -9.77 11.57
CA LEU A 528 -31.04 -8.51 11.12
C LEU A 528 -31.36 -7.38 12.10
N GLU A 529 -30.38 -6.48 12.28
CA GLU A 529 -30.48 -5.26 13.10
C GLU A 529 -30.53 -3.98 12.26
#